data_AF-K1US11-F1
#
_entry.id   AF-K1US11-F1
#
_cell.length_a   1.000
_cell.length_b   1.000
_cell.length_c   1.000
_cell.angle_alpha   90.00
_cell.angle_beta   90.00
_cell.angle_gamma   90.00
#
_symmetry.space_group_name_H-M   'P 1'
#
loop_
_entity.id
_entity.type
_entity.pdbx_description
1 polymer ?
#
loop_
_entity_poly.entity_id
_entity_poly.type
_entity_poly.pdbx_seq_one_letter_code
_entity_poly.pdbx_strand_id
1 'polypeptide(L)'
;FYFRPRLLDFLTAFGTAEELKIMPIAMYPGSFDPVTRGHLDIIKRSSRMFDTLIVAVLNNSAKTPLFTVKEREEMLRECCKDIPNVKVMSFDGLTVNFAQQQHATVMVRGLRAVTDFENEIQLAHTNHALYPGIETVFLSTSLKWSYLSSTIVREAAHYNHDVSKFVTPNVEAALKKKIREGKV
;
A
#
# COMPACT_ATOMS: atom_id res chain seq x y z
N PHE A 1 30.74 -18.42 -48.60
CA PHE A 1 30.37 -18.80 -47.22
C PHE A 1 30.12 -17.54 -46.42
N TYR A 2 28.89 -17.43 -45.89
CA TYR A 2 28.36 -16.38 -45.00
C TYR A 2 28.42 -14.92 -45.46
N PHE A 3 27.43 -14.58 -46.30
CA PHE A 3 26.76 -13.28 -46.25
C PHE A 3 26.33 -12.98 -44.80
N ARG A 4 26.63 -11.79 -44.30
CA ARG A 4 25.89 -11.14 -43.20
C ARG A 4 24.76 -10.33 -43.83
N PRO A 5 23.48 -10.68 -43.64
CA PRO A 5 22.40 -9.72 -43.78
C PRO A 5 21.92 -9.28 -42.38
N ARG A 6 22.16 -7.99 -42.10
CA ARG A 6 21.19 -7.02 -41.59
C ARG A 6 20.38 -7.40 -40.32
N LEU A 7 20.97 -7.12 -39.16
CA LEU A 7 20.18 -6.86 -37.95
C LEU A 7 19.46 -5.50 -38.02
N LEU A 8 19.96 -4.57 -38.84
CA LEU A 8 19.42 -3.20 -38.97
C LEU A 8 18.16 -3.14 -39.85
N ASP A 9 17.99 -4.06 -40.79
CA ASP A 9 16.81 -4.08 -41.69
C ASP A 9 15.60 -4.79 -41.06
N PHE A 10 15.81 -5.57 -40.00
CA PHE A 10 14.69 -6.13 -39.22
C PHE A 10 14.06 -5.10 -38.28
N LEU A 11 14.80 -4.03 -37.97
CA LEU A 11 14.35 -2.96 -37.06
C LEU A 11 13.52 -1.86 -37.77
N THR A 12 13.32 -1.96 -39.09
CA THR A 12 12.56 -0.96 -39.88
C THR A 12 11.24 -1.50 -40.46
N ALA A 13 10.82 -2.71 -40.09
CA ALA A 13 9.60 -3.35 -40.62
C ALA A 13 8.42 -3.42 -39.64
N PHE A 14 8.61 -3.04 -38.37
CA PHE A 14 7.52 -2.93 -37.41
C PHE A 14 7.53 -1.52 -36.81
N GLY A 15 6.43 -0.81 -37.04
CA GLY A 15 6.25 0.59 -36.66
C GLY A 15 6.48 0.82 -35.17
N THR A 16 6.94 2.05 -34.88
CA THR A 16 6.96 2.71 -33.57
C THR A 16 7.32 1.81 -32.40
N ALA A 17 8.55 1.92 -31.91
CA ALA A 17 8.84 1.63 -30.52
C ALA A 17 8.04 2.60 -29.61
N GLU A 18 6.74 2.40 -29.48
CA GLU A 18 6.19 2.30 -28.13
C GLU A 18 6.89 1.09 -27.54
N GLU A 19 8.05 1.31 -26.91
CA GLU A 19 8.51 0.40 -25.88
C GLU A 19 7.27 0.04 -25.06
N LEU A 20 6.96 -1.25 -24.92
CA LEU A 20 5.98 -1.73 -23.95
C LEU A 20 6.36 -1.12 -22.62
N LYS A 21 5.80 0.06 -22.31
CA LYS A 21 5.99 0.74 -21.05
C LYS A 21 5.31 -0.20 -20.07
N ILE A 22 6.11 -1.06 -19.44
CA ILE A 22 5.65 -1.88 -18.33
C ILE A 22 5.25 -0.87 -17.28
N MET A 23 3.96 -0.55 -17.24
CA MET A 23 3.40 0.44 -16.33
C MET A 23 3.34 -0.24 -14.96
N PRO A 24 4.29 0.05 -14.04
CA PRO A 24 4.40 -0.74 -12.82
C PRO A 24 3.14 -0.54 -11.99
N ILE A 25 2.40 -1.63 -11.75
CA ILE A 25 1.34 -1.68 -10.76
C ILE A 25 2.04 -1.92 -9.42
N ALA A 26 1.92 -0.96 -8.52
CA ALA A 26 2.42 -1.09 -7.17
C ALA A 26 1.29 -1.49 -6.21
N MET A 27 1.63 -2.23 -5.17
CA MET A 27 0.72 -2.57 -4.09
C MET A 27 1.27 -2.09 -2.75
N TYR A 28 0.46 -1.37 -1.99
CA TYR A 28 0.74 -0.97 -0.61
C TYR A 28 -0.20 -1.74 0.33
N PRO A 29 0.22 -2.90 0.85
CA PRO A 29 -0.61 -3.70 1.73
C PRO A 29 -0.52 -3.24 3.19
N GLY A 30 -1.59 -3.43 3.94
CA GLY A 30 -1.59 -3.09 5.35
C GLY A 30 -2.89 -3.48 6.05
N SER A 31 -2.85 -3.44 7.38
CA SER A 31 -4.08 -3.58 8.17
C SER A 31 -4.93 -2.32 8.07
N PHE A 32 -4.34 -1.12 8.15
CA PHE A 32 -5.08 0.15 8.10
C PHE A 32 -6.23 0.23 9.13
N ASP A 33 -5.93 -0.08 10.39
CA ASP A 33 -6.94 -0.21 11.46
C ASP A 33 -6.75 0.83 12.59
N PRO A 34 -7.10 2.12 12.37
CA PRO A 34 -7.56 2.71 11.11
C PRO A 34 -6.40 3.20 10.23
N VAL A 35 -6.72 3.63 9.01
CA VAL A 35 -5.81 4.45 8.19
C VAL A 35 -5.46 5.75 8.93
N THR A 36 -4.21 6.18 8.81
CA THR A 36 -3.70 7.41 9.46
C THR A 36 -3.08 8.34 8.43
N ARG A 37 -2.78 9.59 8.81
CA ARG A 37 -2.07 10.54 7.94
C ARG A 37 -0.67 10.07 7.54
N GLY A 38 -0.03 9.21 8.34
CA GLY A 38 1.21 8.55 7.96
C GLY A 38 1.03 7.61 6.76
N HIS A 39 -0.02 6.77 6.79
CA HIS A 39 -0.37 5.91 5.65
C HIS A 39 -0.71 6.74 4.41
N LEU A 40 -1.48 7.83 4.56
CA LEU A 40 -1.84 8.71 3.43
C LEU A 40 -0.64 9.41 2.82
N ASP A 41 0.41 9.70 3.61
CA ASP A 41 1.67 10.24 3.09
C ASP A 41 2.37 9.25 2.15
N ILE A 42 2.44 7.98 2.55
CA ILE A 42 2.99 6.90 1.73
C ILE A 42 2.15 6.71 0.47
N ILE A 43 0.82 6.61 0.61
CA ILE A 43 -0.11 6.45 -0.52
C ILE A 43 0.10 7.57 -1.56
N LYS A 44 0.11 8.83 -1.11
CA LYS A 44 0.29 10.00 -2.00
C LYS A 44 1.65 10.01 -2.68
N ARG A 45 2.71 9.58 -2.00
CA ARG A 45 4.06 9.54 -2.57
C ARG A 45 4.18 8.42 -3.59
N SER A 46 3.72 7.23 -3.25
CA SER A 46 3.71 6.08 -4.15
C SER A 46 2.83 6.32 -5.37
N SER A 47 1.69 6.99 -5.24
CA SER A 47 0.82 7.32 -6.38
C SER A 47 1.48 8.25 -7.39
N ARG A 48 2.58 8.94 -7.06
CA ARG A 48 3.36 9.75 -8.01
C ARG A 48 4.51 8.98 -8.66
N MET A 49 4.82 7.79 -8.15
CA MET A 49 5.94 6.96 -8.61
C MET A 49 5.50 5.83 -9.54
N PHE A 50 4.22 5.47 -9.52
CA PHE A 50 3.68 4.30 -10.22
C PHE A 50 2.41 4.67 -10.99
N ASP A 51 2.16 3.99 -12.11
CA ASP A 51 0.99 4.26 -12.95
C ASP A 51 -0.32 3.83 -12.27
N THR A 52 -0.28 2.79 -11.42
CA THR A 52 -1.39 2.40 -10.55
C THR A 52 -0.87 1.99 -9.18
N LEU A 53 -1.54 2.46 -8.13
CA LEU A 53 -1.29 2.04 -6.76
C LEU A 53 -2.50 1.33 -6.17
N ILE A 54 -2.33 0.06 -5.81
CA ILE A 54 -3.33 -0.73 -5.11
C ILE A 54 -3.05 -0.62 -3.60
N VAL A 55 -3.95 0.01 -2.85
CA VAL A 55 -3.93 -0.02 -1.39
C VAL A 55 -4.70 -1.25 -0.94
N ALA A 56 -3.96 -2.27 -0.49
CA ALA A 56 -4.49 -3.61 -0.24
C ALA A 56 -4.75 -3.84 1.25
N VAL A 57 -6.02 -3.86 1.64
CA VAL A 57 -6.47 -4.05 3.01
C VAL A 57 -6.43 -5.54 3.33
N LEU A 58 -5.47 -5.94 4.16
CA LEU A 58 -5.36 -7.33 4.60
C LEU A 58 -6.51 -7.67 5.56
N ASN A 59 -7.25 -8.72 5.26
CA ASN A 59 -8.10 -9.39 6.22
C ASN A 59 -7.29 -10.46 6.95
N ASN A 60 -6.84 -10.14 8.17
CA ASN A 60 -6.10 -11.09 8.99
C ASN A 60 -7.04 -11.68 10.04
N SER A 61 -7.52 -12.89 9.80
CA SER A 61 -8.40 -13.63 10.70
C SER A 61 -7.77 -13.96 12.06
N ALA A 62 -6.44 -13.93 12.18
CA ALA A 62 -5.73 -14.16 13.43
C ALA A 62 -5.64 -12.91 14.33
N LYS A 63 -6.07 -11.74 13.84
CA LYS A 63 -6.12 -10.49 14.62
C LYS A 63 -7.56 -10.08 14.86
N THR A 64 -7.80 -9.38 15.96
CA THR A 64 -9.06 -8.72 16.28
C THR A 64 -8.95 -7.22 15.96
N PRO A 65 -9.25 -6.81 14.70
CA PRO A 65 -9.22 -5.39 14.35
C PRO A 65 -10.39 -4.64 14.99
N LEU A 66 -10.20 -3.35 15.25
CA LEU A 66 -11.26 -2.46 15.73
C LEU A 66 -12.34 -2.25 14.65
N PHE A 67 -11.88 -2.13 13.40
CA PHE A 67 -12.71 -1.96 12.23
C PHE A 67 -12.74 -3.23 11.38
N THR A 68 -13.93 -3.59 10.94
CA THR A 68 -14.13 -4.64 9.93
C THR A 68 -13.36 -4.30 8.66
N VAL A 69 -13.02 -5.30 7.84
CA VAL A 69 -12.36 -5.08 6.54
C VAL A 69 -13.10 -4.05 5.70
N LYS A 70 -14.42 -4.16 5.65
CA LYS A 70 -15.30 -3.25 4.90
C LYS A 70 -15.21 -1.81 5.42
N GLU A 71 -15.28 -1.61 6.73
CA GLU A 71 -15.11 -0.27 7.32
C GLU A 71 -13.73 0.32 6.99
N ARG A 72 -12.67 -0.50 7.00
CA ARG A 72 -11.30 -0.08 6.66
C ARG A 72 -11.16 0.29 5.19
N GLU A 73 -11.74 -0.48 4.28
CA GLU A 73 -11.82 -0.13 2.87
C GLU A 73 -12.57 1.19 2.65
N GLU A 74 -13.76 1.35 3.24
CA GLU A 74 -14.59 2.55 3.06
C GLU A 74 -13.86 3.81 3.53
N MET A 75 -13.19 3.73 4.69
CA MET A 75 -12.33 4.81 5.17
C MET A 75 -11.23 5.16 4.16
N LEU A 76 -10.56 4.15 3.60
CA LEU A 76 -9.50 4.35 2.61
C LEU A 76 -10.02 4.91 1.29
N ARG A 77 -11.17 4.42 0.79
CA ARG A 77 -11.81 4.90 -0.43
C ARG A 77 -12.11 6.40 -0.31
N GLU A 78 -12.71 6.81 0.80
CA GLU A 78 -12.99 8.23 1.06
C GLU A 78 -11.70 9.05 1.17
N CYS A 79 -10.67 8.54 1.85
CA CYS A 79 -9.38 9.22 1.98
C CYS A 79 -8.62 9.40 0.65
N CYS A 80 -8.85 8.50 -0.31
CA CYS A 80 -8.11 8.44 -1.58
C CYS A 80 -8.94 8.88 -2.80
N LYS A 81 -10.18 9.35 -2.60
CA LYS A 81 -11.13 9.65 -3.70
C LYS A 81 -10.60 10.64 -4.74
N ASP A 82 -9.74 11.56 -4.33
CA ASP A 82 -9.15 12.58 -5.19
C ASP A 82 -7.79 12.15 -5.80
N ILE A 83 -7.39 10.89 -5.64
CA ILE A 83 -6.14 10.32 -6.18
C ILE A 83 -6.49 9.32 -7.29
N PRO A 84 -6.50 9.73 -8.57
CA PRO A 84 -7.18 9.00 -9.65
C PRO A 84 -6.57 7.63 -9.96
N ASN A 85 -5.28 7.43 -9.67
CA ASN A 85 -4.57 6.19 -9.92
C ASN A 85 -4.47 5.27 -8.68
N VAL A 86 -5.21 5.57 -7.62
CA VAL A 86 -5.28 4.72 -6.41
C VAL A 86 -6.52 3.83 -6.45
N LYS A 87 -6.31 2.53 -6.30
CA LYS A 87 -7.37 1.52 -6.14
C LYS A 87 -7.32 0.97 -4.71
N VAL A 88 -8.46 0.95 -4.03
CA VAL A 88 -8.58 0.32 -2.71
C VAL A 88 -9.24 -1.04 -2.88
N MET A 89 -8.62 -2.08 -2.35
CA MET A 89 -9.10 -3.46 -2.43
C MET A 89 -8.76 -4.17 -1.13
N SER A 90 -9.56 -5.15 -0.72
CA SER A 90 -9.18 -6.10 0.34
C SER A 90 -8.88 -7.47 -0.25
N PHE A 91 -8.19 -8.26 0.54
CA PHE A 91 -7.89 -9.63 0.21
C PHE A 91 -7.75 -10.48 1.47
N ASP A 92 -7.94 -11.78 1.26
CA ASP A 92 -7.64 -12.85 2.19
C ASP A 92 -6.42 -13.65 1.70
N GLY A 93 -5.72 -14.29 2.62
CA GLY A 93 -4.58 -15.16 2.30
C GLY A 93 -3.25 -14.40 2.16
N LEU A 94 -2.33 -14.96 1.37
CA LEU A 94 -0.97 -14.46 1.26
C LEU A 94 -0.89 -13.21 0.39
N THR A 95 -0.27 -12.16 0.93
CA THR A 95 -0.08 -10.86 0.25
C THR A 95 0.56 -11.00 -1.12
N VAL A 96 1.56 -11.88 -1.26
CA VAL A 96 2.25 -12.10 -2.54
C VAL A 96 1.35 -12.74 -3.61
N ASN A 97 0.44 -13.63 -3.22
CA ASN A 97 -0.50 -14.24 -4.16
C ASN A 97 -1.51 -13.20 -4.65
N PHE A 98 -1.99 -12.33 -3.76
CA PHE A 98 -2.86 -11.23 -4.16
C PHE A 98 -2.12 -10.24 -5.08
N ALA A 99 -0.85 -9.93 -4.80
CA ALA A 99 -0.01 -9.13 -5.70
C ALA A 99 0.05 -9.74 -7.11
N GLN A 100 0.30 -11.05 -7.19
CA GLN A 100 0.34 -11.78 -8.46
C GLN A 100 -1.00 -11.74 -9.21
N GLN A 101 -2.13 -11.92 -8.51
CA GLN A 101 -3.48 -11.84 -9.09
C GLN A 101 -3.78 -10.45 -9.66
N GLN A 102 -3.24 -9.40 -9.06
CA GLN A 102 -3.39 -8.02 -9.52
C GLN A 102 -2.30 -7.60 -10.51
N HIS A 103 -1.41 -8.51 -10.90
CA HIS A 103 -0.24 -8.22 -11.74
C HIS A 103 0.65 -7.11 -11.17
N ALA A 104 0.68 -6.97 -9.84
CA ALA A 104 1.53 -6.00 -9.15
C ALA A 104 2.97 -6.50 -9.13
N THR A 105 3.88 -5.68 -9.67
CA THR A 105 5.31 -5.97 -9.77
C THR A 105 6.12 -5.28 -8.68
N VAL A 106 5.51 -4.35 -7.93
CA VAL A 106 6.16 -3.61 -6.85
C VAL A 106 5.33 -3.66 -5.57
N MET A 107 5.98 -4.05 -4.47
CA MET A 107 5.47 -3.95 -3.11
C MET A 107 6.00 -2.67 -2.46
N VAL A 108 5.12 -1.76 -2.07
CA VAL A 108 5.50 -0.57 -1.31
C VAL A 108 5.42 -0.88 0.18
N ARG A 109 6.44 -0.50 0.96
CA ARG A 109 6.44 -0.55 2.42
C ARG A 109 6.90 0.78 3.00
N GLY A 110 6.27 1.23 4.09
CA GLY A 110 6.69 2.42 4.82
C GLY A 110 7.55 2.05 6.01
N LEU A 111 8.67 2.73 6.21
CA LEU A 111 9.56 2.53 7.37
C LEU A 111 9.52 3.77 8.26
N ARG A 112 9.32 3.59 9.58
CA ARG A 112 9.35 4.70 10.54
C ARG A 112 10.62 4.69 11.39
N ALA A 113 11.08 3.49 11.74
CA ALA A 113 12.26 3.28 12.57
C ALA A 113 13.10 2.12 12.01
N VAL A 114 14.33 2.01 12.50
CA VAL A 114 15.25 0.90 12.14
C VAL A 114 14.64 -0.46 12.46
N THR A 115 13.86 -0.57 13.54
CA THR A 115 13.18 -1.82 13.94
C THR A 115 12.10 -2.28 12.94
N ASP A 116 11.47 -1.36 12.21
CA ASP A 116 10.57 -1.75 11.12
C ASP A 116 11.38 -2.41 9.99
N PHE A 117 12.59 -1.92 9.70
CA PHE A 117 13.39 -2.39 8.56
C PHE A 117 13.77 -3.87 8.64
N GLU A 118 14.18 -4.38 9.80
CA GLU A 118 14.59 -5.78 9.96
C GLU A 118 13.45 -6.76 9.64
N ASN A 119 12.25 -6.49 10.16
CA ASN A 119 11.08 -7.32 9.87
C ASN A 119 10.67 -7.21 8.40
N GLU A 120 10.75 -6.01 7.85
CA GLU A 120 10.29 -5.70 6.51
C GLU A 120 11.23 -6.25 5.42
N ILE A 121 12.55 -6.27 5.64
CA ILE A 121 13.50 -6.86 4.70
C ILE A 121 13.37 -8.38 4.67
N GLN A 122 13.13 -9.03 5.81
CA GLN A 122 12.85 -10.47 5.86
C GLN A 122 11.57 -10.80 5.07
N LEU A 123 10.53 -9.99 5.23
CA LEU A 123 9.28 -10.17 4.48
C LEU A 123 9.48 -9.95 2.98
N ALA A 124 10.29 -8.96 2.59
CA ALA A 124 10.63 -8.69 1.20
C ALA A 124 11.34 -9.89 0.54
N HIS A 125 12.38 -10.44 1.18
CA HIS A 125 13.07 -11.63 0.68
C HIS A 125 12.14 -12.85 0.58
N THR A 126 11.26 -13.02 1.57
CA THR A 126 10.27 -14.11 1.55
C THR A 126 9.30 -13.96 0.38
N ASN A 127 8.78 -12.76 0.14
CA ASN A 127 7.88 -12.48 -0.98
C ASN A 127 8.59 -12.70 -2.33
N HIS A 128 9.84 -12.27 -2.47
CA HIS A 128 10.62 -12.48 -3.69
C HIS A 128 10.89 -13.97 -3.95
N ALA A 129 11.19 -14.75 -2.90
CA ALA A 129 11.36 -16.20 -3.04
C ALA A 129 10.07 -16.91 -3.49
N LEU A 130 8.90 -16.41 -3.07
CA LEU A 130 7.60 -16.96 -3.46
C LEU A 130 7.11 -16.45 -4.84
N TYR A 131 7.48 -15.23 -5.22
CA TYR A 131 7.13 -14.62 -6.49
C TYR A 131 8.31 -13.76 -7.00
N PRO A 132 9.25 -14.35 -7.77
CA PRO A 132 10.47 -13.67 -8.20
C PRO A 132 10.26 -12.41 -9.06
N GLY A 133 9.06 -12.19 -9.59
CA GLY A 133 8.71 -10.99 -10.36
C GLY A 133 8.29 -9.79 -9.51
N ILE A 134 8.29 -9.90 -8.17
CA ILE A 134 7.95 -8.80 -7.26
C ILE A 134 9.20 -8.18 -6.63
N GLU A 135 9.27 -6.86 -6.72
CA GLU A 135 10.27 -6.05 -6.04
C GLU A 135 9.66 -5.36 -4.82
N THR A 136 10.45 -5.08 -3.78
CA THR A 136 9.98 -4.30 -2.62
C THR A 136 10.68 -2.95 -2.56
N VAL A 137 9.89 -1.87 -2.54
CA VAL A 137 10.35 -0.49 -2.37
C VAL A 137 10.00 0.01 -0.98
N PHE A 138 11.03 0.41 -0.24
CA PHE A 138 10.89 1.04 1.07
C PHE A 138 10.86 2.55 0.94
N LEU A 139 9.83 3.17 1.52
CA LEU A 139 9.72 4.61 1.67
C LEU A 139 9.91 5.00 3.13
N SER A 140 10.88 5.88 3.40
CA SER A 140 11.01 6.51 4.70
C SER A 140 9.77 7.36 5.00
N THR A 141 9.19 7.18 6.18
CA THR A 141 8.03 7.97 6.61
C THR A 141 8.46 9.42 6.82
N SER A 142 7.65 10.38 6.35
CA SER A 142 7.92 11.80 6.62
C SER A 142 8.08 12.05 8.11
N LEU A 143 9.07 12.88 8.51
CA LEU A 143 9.40 13.12 9.93
C LEU A 143 8.18 13.54 10.78
N LYS A 144 7.29 14.35 10.21
CA LYS A 144 6.02 14.76 10.83
C LYS A 144 5.08 13.61 11.23
N TRP A 145 5.27 12.40 10.69
CA TRP A 145 4.45 11.23 10.94
C TRP A 145 5.24 10.05 11.51
N SER A 146 6.53 10.20 11.82
CA SER A 146 7.41 9.09 12.25
C SER A 146 6.91 8.42 13.54
N TYR A 147 6.33 9.20 14.45
CA TYR A 147 5.77 8.72 15.71
C TYR A 147 4.38 8.07 15.55
N LEU A 148 3.76 8.15 14.37
CA LEU A 148 2.37 7.80 14.20
C LEU A 148 2.19 6.33 13.85
N SER A 149 1.33 5.64 14.61
CA SER A 149 0.87 4.28 14.32
C SER A 149 -0.63 4.18 14.54
N SER A 150 -1.30 3.24 13.86
CA SER A 150 -2.73 2.99 14.12
C SER A 150 -2.97 2.57 15.57
N THR A 151 -2.04 1.83 16.19
CA THR A 151 -2.11 1.45 17.60
C THR A 151 -2.17 2.68 18.51
N ILE A 152 -1.26 3.64 18.33
CA ILE A 152 -1.24 4.89 19.10
C ILE A 152 -2.52 5.71 18.89
N VAL A 153 -3.03 5.75 17.66
CA VAL A 153 -4.30 6.45 17.37
C VAL A 153 -5.46 5.80 18.10
N ARG A 154 -5.55 4.46 18.11
CA ARG A 154 -6.62 3.75 18.83
C ARG A 154 -6.53 3.96 20.33
N GLU A 155 -5.32 3.90 20.89
CA GLU A 155 -5.09 4.14 22.31
C GLU A 155 -5.47 5.56 22.72
N ALA A 156 -5.03 6.58 21.98
CA ALA A 156 -5.44 7.95 22.23
C ALA A 156 -6.97 8.14 22.13
N ALA A 157 -7.59 7.50 21.14
CA ALA A 157 -9.04 7.52 20.97
C ALA A 157 -9.77 6.83 22.14
N HIS A 158 -9.26 5.69 22.63
CA HIS A 158 -9.79 4.97 23.81
C HIS A 158 -9.87 5.87 25.04
N TYR A 159 -8.81 6.64 25.28
CA TYR A 159 -8.74 7.58 26.40
C TYR A 159 -9.35 8.97 26.10
N ASN A 160 -10.23 9.06 25.09
CA ASN A 160 -10.95 10.29 24.72
C ASN A 160 -10.05 11.50 24.39
N HIS A 161 -8.81 11.28 23.95
CA HIS A 161 -7.96 12.35 23.44
C HIS A 161 -8.34 12.73 22.00
N ASP A 162 -8.06 13.99 21.64
CA ASP A 162 -8.25 14.48 20.27
C ASP A 162 -7.24 13.84 19.31
N VAL A 163 -7.76 13.14 18.29
CA VAL A 163 -6.99 12.47 17.24
C VAL A 163 -7.13 13.13 15.87
N SER A 164 -7.82 14.28 15.77
CA SER A 164 -8.07 15.01 14.50
C SER A 164 -6.79 15.35 13.73
N LYS A 165 -5.67 15.54 14.44
CA LYS A 165 -4.34 15.80 13.88
C LYS A 165 -3.68 14.57 13.26
N PHE A 166 -4.16 13.36 13.56
CA PHE A 166 -3.53 12.10 13.18
C PHE A 166 -4.26 11.37 12.06
N VAL A 167 -5.55 11.65 11.90
CA VAL A 167 -6.42 11.02 10.91
C VAL A 167 -7.19 12.07 10.11
N THR A 168 -7.96 11.62 9.12
CA THR A 168 -8.89 12.46 8.36
C THR A 168 -10.25 12.53 9.08
N PRO A 169 -11.09 13.54 8.77
CA PRO A 169 -12.38 13.71 9.45
C PRO A 169 -13.32 12.49 9.38
N ASN A 170 -13.34 11.78 8.25
CA ASN A 170 -14.14 10.56 8.09
C ASN A 170 -13.70 9.43 9.04
N VAL A 171 -12.38 9.30 9.25
CA VAL A 171 -11.81 8.30 10.17
C VAL A 171 -12.03 8.70 11.62
N GLU A 172 -11.89 10.00 11.94
CA GLU A 172 -12.19 10.52 13.27
C GLU A 172 -13.66 10.26 13.65
N ALA A 173 -14.59 10.51 12.72
CA ALA A 173 -16.00 10.21 12.92
C ALA A 173 -16.26 8.71 13.17
N ALA A 174 -15.56 7.84 12.43
CA ALA A 174 -15.64 6.39 12.61
C ALA A 174 -15.11 5.94 13.98
N LEU A 175 -13.99 6.50 14.45
CA LEU A 175 -13.44 6.25 15.80
C LEU A 175 -14.43 6.69 16.88
N LYS A 176 -14.96 7.91 16.79
CA LYS A 176 -15.97 8.42 17.74
C LYS A 176 -17.20 7.52 17.79
N LYS A 177 -17.62 6.96 16.66
CA LYS A 177 -18.73 5.99 16.61
C LYS A 177 -18.38 4.72 17.38
N LYS A 178 -17.20 4.14 17.19
CA LYS A 178 -16.76 2.93 17.92
C LYS A 178 -16.65 3.16 19.43
N ILE A 179 -16.15 4.33 19.86
CA ILE A 179 -16.07 4.69 21.28
C ILE A 179 -17.48 4.70 21.91
N ARG A 180 -18.45 5.33 21.26
CA ARG A 180 -19.85 5.36 21.74
C ARG A 180 -20.48 3.97 21.83
N GLU A 181 -20.05 3.04 20.97
CA GLU A 181 -20.52 1.64 20.98
C GLU A 181 -19.79 0.77 22.02
N GLY A 182 -18.83 1.32 22.78
CA GLY A 182 -18.04 0.56 23.77
C GLY A 182 -17.08 -0.45 23.14
N LYS A 183 -16.66 -0.22 21.89
CA LYS A 183 -15.83 -1.15 21.10
C LYS A 183 -14.36 -0.75 20.98
N VAL A 184 -13.99 0.41 21.53
CA VAL A 184 -12.60 0.90 21.57
C VAL A 184 -12.06 0.68 22.94
#